data_AF-A0A809RUY4-F1
#
_entry.id   AF-A0A809RUY4-F1
#
_cell.length_a   1.000
_cell.length_b   1.000
_cell.length_c   1.000
_cell.angle_alpha   90.00
_cell.angle_beta   90.00
_cell.angle_gamma   90.00
#
_symmetry.space_group_name_H-M   'P 1'
#
loop_
_entity.id
_entity.type
_entity.pdbx_description
1 polymer ?
#
loop_
_entity_poly.entity_id
_entity_poly.type
_entity_poly.pdbx_seq_one_letter_code
_entity_poly.pdbx_strand_id
1 'polypeptide(L)'
;MKFTKYFEAMRERPDRQAIDVEWINRVVDQPEREAIQHDGRIRRWSAIPEAGGKYLRVVLLPDGETVHNAGLTGALSLRARRMMALAAISLGTLPG
;
A
#
# COMPACT_ATOMS: atom_id res chain seq x y z
N MET A 1 -1.38 -7.75 -12.76
CA MET A 1 -1.01 -6.44 -12.18
C MET A 1 -0.62 -5.47 -13.29
N LYS A 2 -1.15 -4.24 -13.28
CA LYS A 2 -0.80 -3.16 -14.23
C LYS A 2 -0.05 -2.05 -13.51
N PHE A 3 0.79 -1.31 -14.22
CA PHE A 3 1.53 -0.18 -13.66
C PHE A 3 1.20 1.11 -14.42
N THR A 4 1.14 2.22 -13.70
CA THR A 4 1.10 3.55 -14.34
C THR A 4 2.49 3.94 -14.84
N LYS A 5 2.58 4.76 -15.89
CA LYS A 5 3.85 5.38 -16.33
C LYS A 5 4.57 6.13 -15.20
N TYR A 6 3.79 6.71 -14.27
CA TYR A 6 4.32 7.35 -13.07
C TYR A 6 5.02 6.36 -12.15
N PHE A 7 4.43 5.18 -11.94
CA PHE A 7 5.05 4.11 -11.17
C PHE A 7 6.34 3.62 -11.84
N GLU A 8 6.32 3.43 -13.16
CA GLU A 8 7.50 3.01 -13.94
C GLU A 8 8.65 4.02 -13.83
N ALA A 9 8.38 5.33 -13.91
CA ALA A 9 9.40 6.35 -13.69
C ALA A 9 9.90 6.39 -12.23
N MET A 10 9.03 6.10 -11.26
CA MET A 10 9.42 6.15 -9.84
C MET A 10 10.27 4.95 -9.41
N ARG A 11 10.07 3.76 -9.97
CA ARG A 11 10.87 2.57 -9.61
C ARG A 11 12.34 2.70 -10.01
N GLU A 12 12.67 3.59 -10.94
CA GLU A 12 14.06 3.88 -11.32
C GLU A 12 14.82 4.63 -10.22
N ARG A 13 14.11 5.24 -9.26
CA ARG A 13 14.75 5.96 -8.15
C ARG A 13 15.44 4.98 -7.19
N PRO A 14 16.66 5.27 -6.71
CA PRO A 14 17.42 4.37 -5.85
C PRO A 14 16.70 4.02 -4.54
N ASP A 15 15.88 4.92 -3.99
CA ASP A 15 15.09 4.68 -2.78
C ASP A 15 13.94 3.67 -2.99
N ARG A 16 13.60 3.37 -4.25
CA ARG A 16 12.46 2.53 -4.65
C ARG A 16 12.85 1.30 -5.44
N GLN A 17 14.08 1.25 -5.97
CA GLN A 17 14.62 0.05 -6.63
C GLN A 17 14.66 -1.17 -5.69
N ALA A 18 14.74 -0.95 -4.38
CA ALA A 18 14.73 -2.01 -3.38
C ALA A 18 13.34 -2.66 -3.17
N ILE A 19 12.28 -2.19 -3.85
CA ILE A 19 10.94 -2.75 -3.73
C ILE A 19 10.75 -3.82 -4.81
N ASP A 20 10.66 -5.07 -4.37
CA ASP A 20 10.40 -6.19 -5.27
C ASP A 20 8.95 -6.17 -5.78
N VAL A 21 8.76 -6.52 -7.05
CA VAL A 21 7.44 -6.67 -7.69
C VAL A 21 6.65 -7.78 -7.00
N GLU A 22 7.31 -8.83 -6.54
CA GLU A 22 6.67 -9.93 -5.80
C GLU A 22 6.06 -9.46 -4.48
N TRP A 23 6.69 -8.49 -3.81
CA TRP A 23 6.11 -7.89 -2.60
C TRP A 23 4.87 -7.06 -2.94
N ILE A 24 4.88 -6.37 -4.07
CA ILE A 24 3.71 -5.61 -4.53
C ILE A 24 2.57 -6.58 -4.84
N ASN A 25 2.83 -7.65 -5.59
CA ASN A 25 1.84 -8.71 -5.87
C ASN A 25 1.24 -9.26 -4.56
N ARG A 26 2.10 -9.62 -3.59
CA ARG A 26 1.66 -10.12 -2.28
C ARG A 26 0.74 -9.13 -1.56
N VAL A 27 1.10 -7.85 -1.52
CA VAL A 27 0.27 -6.81 -0.87
C VAL A 27 -1.04 -6.59 -1.62
N VAL A 28 -1.04 -6.72 -2.95
CA VAL A 28 -2.24 -6.60 -3.77
C VAL A 28 -3.16 -7.79 -3.55
N ASP A 29 -2.67 -9.02 -3.60
CA ASP A 29 -3.51 -10.22 -3.53
C ASP A 29 -3.95 -10.54 -2.09
N GLN A 30 -3.07 -10.32 -1.11
CA GLN A 30 -3.30 -10.64 0.29
C GLN A 30 -2.90 -9.47 1.20
N PRO A 31 -3.65 -8.35 1.15
CA PRO A 31 -3.40 -7.23 2.06
C PRO A 31 -3.74 -7.62 3.50
N GLU A 32 -2.87 -7.28 4.45
CA GLU A 32 -3.25 -7.31 5.86
C GLU A 32 -4.23 -6.20 6.20
N ARG A 33 -4.17 -5.08 5.47
CA ARG A 33 -5.09 -3.95 5.61
C ARG A 33 -5.40 -3.32 4.27
N GLU A 34 -6.64 -2.89 4.13
CA GLU A 34 -7.12 -2.13 2.98
C GLU A 34 -7.85 -0.88 3.47
N ALA A 35 -7.72 0.22 2.73
CA ALA A 35 -8.51 1.43 2.92
C ALA A 35 -8.81 2.08 1.57
N ILE A 36 -10.07 2.43 1.35
CA ILE A 36 -10.54 3.12 0.14
C ILE A 36 -10.59 4.61 0.42
N GLN A 37 -9.95 5.42 -0.40
CA GLN A 37 -9.98 6.88 -0.27
C GLN A 37 -11.27 7.45 -0.86
N HIS A 38 -11.60 8.70 -0.52
CA HIS A 38 -12.79 9.39 -1.07
C HIS A 38 -12.73 9.55 -2.61
N ASP A 39 -11.53 9.57 -3.19
CA ASP A 39 -11.30 9.65 -4.64
C ASP A 39 -11.34 8.27 -5.31
N GLY A 40 -11.70 7.21 -4.57
CA GLY A 40 -11.81 5.83 -5.03
C GLY A 40 -10.49 5.08 -5.07
N ARG A 41 -9.34 5.71 -4.75
CA ARG A 41 -8.05 5.01 -4.72
C ARG A 41 -8.00 4.01 -3.58
N ILE A 42 -7.42 2.85 -3.84
CA ILE A 42 -7.33 1.78 -2.85
C ILE A 42 -5.90 1.75 -2.30
N ARG A 43 -5.77 1.77 -0.98
CA ARG A 43 -4.49 1.60 -0.31
C ARG A 43 -4.45 0.24 0.37
N ARG A 44 -3.44 -0.55 0.05
CA ARG A 44 -3.17 -1.86 0.62
C ARG A 44 -1.86 -1.85 1.38
N TRP A 45 -1.81 -2.57 2.49
CA TRP A 45 -0.62 -2.73 3.30
C TRP A 45 -0.42 -4.19 3.66
N SER A 46 0.84 -4.63 3.64
CA SER A 46 1.26 -5.90 4.21
C SER A 46 2.69 -5.77 4.75
N ALA A 47 3.00 -6.50 5.82
CA ALA A 47 4.35 -6.64 6.32
C ALA A 47 5.21 -7.40 5.29
N ILE A 48 6.42 -6.90 5.06
CA ILE A 48 7.44 -7.54 4.23
C ILE A 48 8.59 -7.93 5.16
N PRO A 49 8.60 -9.18 5.67
CA PRO A 49 9.70 -9.70 6.48
C PRO A 49 11.06 -9.50 5.82
N GLU A 50 11.13 -9.70 4.50
CA GLU A 50 12.33 -9.57 3.67
C GLU A 50 12.90 -8.14 3.66
N ALA A 51 12.08 -7.13 3.95
CA ALA A 51 12.48 -5.73 4.04
C ALA A 51 12.84 -5.31 5.48
N GLY A 52 13.18 -6.27 6.36
CA GLY A 52 13.47 -6.04 7.77
C GLY A 52 12.21 -5.81 8.61
N GLY A 53 11.10 -6.49 8.26
CA GLY A 53 9.82 -6.35 8.96
C GLY A 53 9.12 -5.00 8.73
N LYS A 54 9.49 -4.28 7.67
CA LYS A 54 8.82 -3.05 7.24
C LYS A 54 7.47 -3.38 6.62
N TYR A 55 6.58 -2.39 6.58
CA TYR A 55 5.32 -2.52 5.85
C TYR A 55 5.47 -1.92 4.45
N LEU A 56 4.99 -2.63 3.44
CA LEU A 56 4.87 -2.08 2.10
C LEU A 56 3.45 -1.52 1.93
N ARG A 57 3.37 -0.24 1.55
CA ARG A 57 2.13 0.39 1.12
C ARG A 57 2.06 0.36 -0.40
N VAL A 58 0.99 -0.21 -0.92
CA VAL A 58 0.63 -0.15 -2.35
C VAL A 58 -0.62 0.72 -2.50
N VAL A 59 -0.57 1.65 -3.45
CA VAL A 59 -1.70 2.49 -3.84
C VAL A 59 -2.13 2.08 -5.23
N LEU A 60 -3.36 1.58 -5.32
CA LEU A 60 -4.03 1.19 -6.55
C LEU A 60 -5.00 2.30 -6.99
N LEU A 61 -5.26 2.36 -8.28
CA LEU A 61 -6.35 3.15 -8.85
C LEU A 61 -7.71 2.51 -8.51
N PRO A 62 -8.84 3.21 -8.77
CA PRO A 62 -10.18 2.69 -8.47
C PRO A 62 -10.54 1.38 -9.19
N ASP A 63 -9.77 0.98 -10.21
CA ASP A 63 -9.92 -0.29 -10.91
C ASP A 63 -9.43 -1.50 -10.08
N GLY A 64 -8.71 -1.28 -8.99
CA GLY A 64 -8.19 -2.34 -8.11
C GLY A 64 -7.04 -3.17 -8.69
N GLU A 65 -6.62 -2.88 -9.92
CA GLU A 65 -5.58 -3.62 -10.65
C GLU A 65 -4.33 -2.79 -10.94
N THR A 66 -4.50 -1.48 -11.10
CA THR A 66 -3.43 -0.59 -11.58
C THR A 66 -2.70 0.04 -10.41
N VAL A 67 -1.43 -0.34 -10.25
CA VAL A 67 -0.52 0.22 -9.25
C VAL A 67 -0.09 1.63 -9.67
N HIS A 68 -0.53 2.59 -8.87
CA HIS A 68 -0.13 3.98 -9.00
C HIS A 68 1.16 4.27 -8.24
N ASN A 69 1.33 3.70 -7.04
CA ASN A 69 2.49 3.96 -6.20
C ASN A 69 2.78 2.78 -5.25
N ALA A 70 4.05 2.48 -4.99
CA ALA A 70 4.46 1.57 -3.92
C ALA A 70 5.61 2.19 -3.12
N GLY A 71 5.61 1.97 -1.80
CA GLY A 71 6.64 2.51 -0.91
C GLY A 71 6.71 1.77 0.41
N LEU A 72 7.93 1.40 0.83
CA LEU A 72 8.18 0.88 2.17
C LEU A 72 7.98 2.01 3.18
N THR A 73 7.17 1.76 4.21
CA THR A 73 7.13 2.58 5.40
C THR A 73 8.01 1.94 6.48
N GLY A 74 8.53 2.74 7.42
CA GLY A 74 9.24 2.20 8.58
C GLY A 74 8.35 1.29 9.43
N ALA A 75 8.86 0.77 10.54
CA ALA A 75 8.01 0.13 11.54
C ALA A 75 6.87 1.10 11.88
N LEU A 76 5.62 0.64 11.70
CA LEU A 76 4.43 1.47 11.82
C LEU A 76 4.43 2.15 13.20
N SER A 77 4.77 3.45 13.25
CA SER A 77 4.76 4.20 14.50
C SER A 77 3.33 4.18 15.07
N LEU A 78 3.19 4.25 16.40
CA LEU A 78 1.87 4.25 17.04
C LEU A 78 0.93 5.34 16.48
N ARG A 79 1.49 6.46 16.01
CA ARG A 79 0.77 7.53 15.29
C ARG A 79 0.29 7.10 13.90
N ALA A 80 1.11 6.40 13.12
CA ALA A 80 0.69 5.82 11.85
C ALA A 80 -0.38 4.75 12.06
N ARG A 81 -0.26 3.92 13.11
CA ARG A 81 -1.28 2.92 13.50
C ARG A 81 -2.62 3.58 13.84
N ARG A 82 -2.61 4.69 14.57
CA ARG A 82 -3.81 5.47 14.92
C ARG A 82 -4.41 6.20 13.71
N MET A 83 -3.62 6.86 12.87
CA MET A 83 -4.14 7.46 11.63
C MET A 83 -4.75 6.42 10.67
N MET A 84 -4.18 5.22 10.62
CA MET A 84 -4.72 4.13 9.80
C MET A 84 -5.98 3.50 10.38
N ALA A 85 -6.13 3.45 11.71
CA ALA A 85 -7.39 3.04 12.35
C ALA A 85 -8.52 4.08 12.12
N LEU A 86 -8.21 5.38 12.17
CA LEU A 86 -9.21 6.42 11.88
C LEU A 86 -9.65 6.44 10.40
N ALA A 87 -8.78 6.07 9.47
CA ALA A 87 -9.16 5.94 8.06
C ALA A 87 -10.18 4.82 7.81
N ALA A 88 -10.15 3.73 8.60
CA ALA A 88 -11.16 2.68 8.55
C ALA A 88 -12.51 3.12 9.14
N ILE A 89 -12.49 4.00 10.16
CA ILE A 89 -13.72 4.51 10.80
C ILE A 89 -14.44 5.55 9.93
N SER A 90 -13.70 6.33 9.13
CA SER A 90 -14.30 7.36 8.26
C SER A 90 -14.99 6.82 7.00
N LEU A 91 -14.99 5.48 6.78
CA LEU A 91 -15.65 4.80 5.66
C LEU A 91 -16.94 4.04 6.06
N GLY A 92 -17.38 4.12 7.32
CA GLY A 92 -18.66 3.51 7.71
C GLY A 92 -18.67 1.98 7.71
N THR A 93 -17.52 1.31 7.65
CA THR A 93 -17.46 -0.15 7.83
C THR A 93 -17.33 -0.46 9.33
N LEU A 94 -18.46 -0.49 10.03
CA LEU A 94 -18.54 -1.21 11.30
C LEU A 94 -18.46 -2.72 10.98
N PRO A 95 -17.60 -3.50 11.67
CA PRO A 95 -17.77 -4.94 11.68
C PRO A 95 -19.05 -5.26 12.45
N GLY A 96 -20.04 -5.81 11.74
CA GLY A 96 -21.19 -6.50 12.36
C GLY A 96 -20.80 -7.88 12.87
#